data_AF-A0A0C7G4N3-F1
#
_entry.id   AF-A0A0C7G4N3-F1
#
_cell.length_a   1.000
_cell.length_b   1.000
_cell.length_c   1.000
_cell.angle_alpha   90.00
_cell.angle_beta   90.00
_cell.angle_gamma   90.00
#
_symmetry.space_group_name_H-M   'P 1'
#
loop_
_entity.id
_entity.type
_entity.pdbx_description
1 polymer ?
#
loop_
_entity_poly.entity_id
_entity_poly.type
_entity_poly.pdbx_seq_one_letter_code
_entity_poly.pdbx_strand_id
1 'polypeptide(L)'
;MFIALFMIFLSSVTMSYFEHWNIGDSLWWSIVTVTTVGYGYICPKTFSGRIIACILMIFGIGFIGSLTSTLSTYFIKKENIRHHSNKHKSKNNYEILNDSLKDVISSSKFSNDEYKDKVILDIVNRLENFDNLSKDDINTMCNILSSLKND
;
A
#
# COMPACT_ATOMS: atom_id res chain seq x y z
N MET A 1 22.10 -3.43 17.48
CA MET A 1 22.59 -2.14 18.02
C MET A 1 23.24 -2.30 19.39
N PHE A 2 22.57 -2.85 20.42
CA PHE A 2 23.17 -3.11 21.73
C PHE A 2 24.42 -4.02 21.67
N ILE A 3 24.41 -5.05 20.83
CA ILE A 3 25.56 -5.93 20.61
C ILE A 3 26.80 -5.15 20.13
N ALA A 4 26.61 -4.16 19.25
CA ALA A 4 27.70 -3.38 18.69
C ALA A 4 28.28 -2.41 19.73
N LEU A 5 27.42 -1.77 20.53
CA LEU A 5 27.86 -0.91 21.63
C LEU A 5 28.64 -1.71 22.69
N PHE A 6 28.15 -2.90 23.03
CA PHE A 6 28.84 -3.81 23.95
C PHE A 6 30.20 -4.25 23.39
N MET A 7 30.26 -4.61 22.10
CA MET A 7 31.52 -5.00 21.44
C MET A 7 32.52 -3.84 21.34
N ILE A 8 32.08 -2.62 21.07
CA ILE A 8 32.95 -1.43 21.06
C ILE A 8 33.54 -1.21 22.46
N PHE A 9 32.72 -1.29 23.51
CA PHE A 9 33.19 -1.12 24.88
C PHE A 9 34.16 -2.23 25.29
N LEU A 10 33.83 -3.49 24.98
CA LEU A 10 34.67 -4.65 25.27
C LEU A 10 36.01 -4.59 24.51
N SER A 11 35.97 -4.21 23.24
CA SER A 11 37.18 -3.99 22.42
C SER A 11 38.04 -2.87 23.01
N SER A 12 37.44 -1.75 23.43
CA SER A 12 38.17 -0.64 24.03
C SER A 12 38.90 -1.06 25.31
N VAL A 13 38.25 -1.82 26.19
CA VAL A 13 38.87 -2.28 27.45
C VAL A 13 39.99 -3.28 27.18
N THR A 14 39.75 -4.24 26.28
CA THR A 14 40.75 -5.26 25.92
C THR A 14 41.95 -4.66 25.19
N MET A 15 41.75 -3.71 24.27
CA MET A 15 42.84 -2.99 23.61
C MET A 15 43.64 -2.12 24.58
N SER A 16 42.97 -1.43 25.51
CA SER A 16 43.68 -0.67 26.55
C SER A 16 44.55 -1.58 27.42
N TYR A 17 44.10 -2.80 27.71
CA TYR A 17 44.88 -3.78 28.48
C TYR A 17 46.07 -4.35 27.69
N PHE A 18 45.86 -4.80 26.45
CA PHE A 18 46.90 -5.47 25.65
C PHE A 18 47.90 -4.52 24.98
N GLU A 19 47.44 -3.35 24.54
CA GLU A 19 48.27 -2.37 23.81
C GLU A 19 48.72 -1.20 24.70
N HIS A 20 48.30 -1.19 25.98
CA HIS A 20 48.58 -0.12 26.94
C HIS A 20 48.16 1.28 26.46
N TRP A 21 47.16 1.35 25.58
CA TRP A 21 46.59 2.61 25.12
C TRP A 21 45.69 3.23 26.18
N ASN A 22 45.57 4.56 26.15
CA ASN A 22 44.56 5.24 26.95
C ASN A 22 43.16 4.75 26.55
N ILE A 23 42.21 4.78 27.49
CA ILE A 23 40.82 4.39 27.24
C ILE A 23 40.24 5.22 26.08
N GLY A 24 40.56 6.51 26.01
CA GLY A 24 40.11 7.39 24.93
C GLY A 24 40.58 6.93 23.54
N ASP A 25 41.85 6.58 23.41
CA ASP A 25 42.45 6.11 22.15
C ASP A 25 41.91 4.75 21.73
N SER A 26 41.69 3.85 22.71
CA SER A 26 41.13 2.52 22.48
C SER A 26 39.66 2.58 22.04
N LEU A 27 38.89 3.51 22.60
CA LEU A 27 37.50 3.75 22.25
C LEU A 27 37.40 4.39 20.87
N TRP A 28 38.23 5.41 20.61
CA TRP A 28 38.36 6.02 19.28
C TRP A 28 38.69 4.99 18.21
N TRP A 29 39.70 4.16 18.45
CA TRP A 29 40.11 3.10 17.53
C TRP A 29 38.98 2.11 17.27
N SER A 30 38.27 1.68 18.31
CA SER A 30 37.16 0.72 18.19
C SER A 30 35.99 1.29 17.38
N ILE A 31 35.66 2.57 17.56
CA ILE A 31 34.61 3.28 16.79
C ILE A 31 35.01 3.41 15.32
N VAL A 32 36.24 3.87 15.05
CA VAL A 32 36.76 4.07 13.69
C VAL A 32 36.86 2.74 12.94
N THR A 33 37.13 1.64 13.64
CA THR A 33 37.20 0.29 13.07
C THR A 33 35.80 -0.27 12.77
N VAL A 34 34.85 -0.18 13.71
CA VAL A 34 33.47 -0.65 13.50
C VAL A 34 32.75 0.15 12.40
N THR A 35 33.03 1.44 12.30
CA THR A 35 32.49 2.30 11.23
C THR A 35 33.23 2.15 9.90
N THR A 36 34.26 1.30 9.84
CA THR A 36 35.09 1.04 8.65
C THR A 36 35.86 2.25 8.11
N VAL A 37 36.02 3.31 8.92
CA VAL A 37 36.78 4.51 8.52
C VAL A 37 38.28 4.23 8.48
N GLY A 38 38.82 3.54 9.51
CA GLY A 38 40.15 2.97 9.48
C GLY A 38 41.33 3.94 9.23
N TYR A 39 41.43 5.05 9.98
CA TYR A 39 42.52 6.03 9.78
C TYR A 39 43.95 5.47 9.85
N GLY A 40 44.17 4.33 10.51
CA GLY A 40 45.46 3.63 10.55
C GLY A 40 46.55 4.27 11.42
N TYR A 41 46.31 5.46 12.00
CA TYR A 41 47.26 6.13 12.90
C TYR A 41 47.57 5.32 14.18
N ILE A 42 46.56 4.65 14.72
CA ILE A 42 46.68 3.72 15.86
C ILE A 42 46.27 2.35 15.37
N CYS A 43 47.11 1.33 15.58
CA CYS A 43 46.88 -0.04 15.12
C CYS A 43 47.44 -1.05 16.14
N PRO A 44 46.75 -2.18 16.39
CA PRO A 44 47.19 -3.17 17.36
C PRO A 44 48.48 -3.84 16.91
N LYS A 45 49.48 -3.82 17.79
CA LYS A 45 50.81 -4.37 17.52
C LYS A 45 50.97 -5.76 18.12
N THR A 46 50.28 -6.05 19.22
CA THR A 46 50.33 -7.35 19.89
C THR A 46 49.56 -8.42 19.13
N PHE A 47 49.97 -9.67 19.30
CA PHE A 47 49.28 -10.82 18.71
C PHE A 47 47.83 -10.92 19.19
N SER A 48 47.62 -10.79 20.51
CA SER A 48 46.28 -10.82 21.12
C SER A 48 45.40 -9.66 20.65
N GLY A 49 45.94 -8.44 20.57
CA GLY A 49 45.23 -7.28 20.05
C GLY A 49 44.78 -7.50 18.59
N ARG A 50 45.62 -8.09 17.75
CA ARG A 50 45.24 -8.41 16.36
C ARG A 50 44.10 -9.41 16.26
N ILE A 51 44.04 -10.42 17.13
CA ILE A 51 42.91 -11.36 17.16
C ILE A 51 41.61 -10.62 17.50
N ILE A 52 41.63 -9.77 18.52
CA ILE A 52 40.47 -8.95 18.92
C ILE A 52 40.05 -8.03 17.78
N ALA A 53 41.01 -7.43 17.07
CA ALA A 53 40.73 -6.57 15.92
C ALA A 53 40.03 -7.32 14.78
N CYS A 54 40.49 -8.53 14.45
CA CYS A 54 39.83 -9.36 13.44
C CYS A 54 38.37 -9.66 13.83
N ILE A 55 38.12 -9.99 15.10
CA ILE A 55 36.77 -10.23 15.60
C ILE A 55 35.93 -8.96 15.44
N LEU A 56 36.44 -7.81 15.89
CA LEU A 56 35.73 -6.53 15.79
C LEU A 56 35.39 -6.15 14.34
N MET A 57 36.30 -6.41 13.39
CA MET A 57 36.07 -6.13 11.97
C MET A 57 34.92 -6.97 11.39
N ILE A 58 34.83 -8.26 11.74
CA ILE A 58 33.71 -9.14 11.32
C ILE A 58 32.39 -8.58 11.86
N PHE A 59 32.36 -8.15 13.12
CA PHE A 59 31.18 -7.53 13.72
C PHE A 59 30.82 -6.17 13.10
N GLY A 60 31.82 -5.38 12.68
CA GLY A 60 31.60 -4.10 11.99
C GLY A 60 30.78 -4.25 10.70
N ILE A 61 31.07 -5.27 9.90
CA ILE A 61 30.31 -5.57 8.67
C ILE A 61 28.86 -5.92 9.01
N GLY A 62 28.65 -6.77 10.01
CA GLY A 62 27.31 -7.13 10.50
C GLY A 62 26.51 -5.93 11.02
N PHE A 63 27.20 -4.97 11.66
CA PHE A 63 26.57 -3.75 12.16
C PHE A 63 26.02 -2.86 11.03
N ILE A 64 26.79 -2.65 9.96
CA ILE A 64 26.33 -1.88 8.78
C ILE A 64 25.11 -2.55 8.15
N GLY A 65 25.11 -3.89 8.05
CA GLY A 65 23.95 -4.66 7.57
C GLY A 65 22.71 -4.47 8.44
N SER A 66 22.86 -4.52 9.77
CA SER A 66 21.75 -4.27 10.71
C SER A 66 21.20 -2.84 10.59
N LEU A 67 22.06 -1.84 10.46
CA LEU A 67 21.63 -0.43 10.26
C LEU A 67 20.83 -0.28 8.97
N THR A 68 21.32 -0.89 7.88
CA THR A 68 20.66 -0.87 6.58
C THR A 68 19.29 -1.57 6.64
N SER A 69 19.20 -2.70 7.36
CA SER A 69 17.94 -3.42 7.54
C SER A 69 16.90 -2.59 8.30
N THR A 70 17.29 -1.90 9.38
CA THR A 70 16.38 -1.03 10.13
C THR A 70 15.90 0.13 9.27
N LEU A 71 16.81 0.76 8.54
CA LEU A 71 16.48 1.87 7.65
C LEU A 71 15.55 1.43 6.51
N SER A 72 15.88 0.31 5.86
CA SER A 72 15.04 -0.30 4.82
C SER A 72 13.64 -0.61 5.33
N THR A 73 13.54 -1.22 6.52
CA THR A 73 12.23 -1.53 7.15
C THR A 73 11.42 -0.27 7.41
N TYR A 74 12.05 0.83 7.82
CA TYR A 74 11.37 2.11 8.02
C TYR A 74 10.79 2.66 6.71
N PHE A 75 11.57 2.65 5.63
CA PHE A 75 11.10 3.10 4.31
C PHE A 75 10.01 2.20 3.75
N ILE A 76 10.20 0.89 3.79
CA ILE A 76 9.23 -0.11 3.34
C ILE A 76 7.92 0.00 4.12
N LYS A 77 7.98 0.19 5.45
CA LYS A 77 6.77 0.38 6.28
C LYS A 77 6.00 1.64 5.87
N LYS A 78 6.71 2.74 5.60
CA LYS A 78 6.10 3.99 5.14
C LYS A 78 5.43 3.83 3.78
N GLU A 79 6.05 3.12 2.86
CA GLU A 79 5.49 2.82 1.54
C GLU A 79 4.27 1.90 1.64
N ASN A 80 4.36 0.81 2.41
CA ASN A 80 3.25 -0.13 2.61
C ASN A 80 2.02 0.56 3.20
N ILE A 81 2.19 1.45 4.19
CA ILE A 81 1.06 2.22 4.77
C ILE A 81 0.38 3.10 3.70
N ARG A 82 1.17 3.76 2.85
CA ARG A 82 0.63 4.57 1.74
C ARG A 82 -0.11 3.71 0.73
N HIS A 83 0.46 2.57 0.36
CA HIS A 83 -0.14 1.66 -0.62
C HIS A 83 -1.43 1.03 -0.09
N HIS A 84 -1.47 0.62 1.19
CA HIS A 84 -2.68 0.10 1.82
C HIS A 84 -3.77 1.17 1.95
N SER A 85 -3.42 2.40 2.31
CA SER A 85 -4.37 3.51 2.39
C SER A 85 -5.00 3.82 1.02
N ASN A 86 -4.20 3.90 -0.03
CA ASN A 86 -4.71 4.13 -1.39
C ASN A 86 -5.55 2.97 -1.90
N LYS A 87 -5.14 1.72 -1.63
CA LYS A 87 -5.93 0.55 -2.00
C LYS A 87 -7.27 0.52 -1.28
N HIS A 88 -7.31 0.88 0.01
CA HIS A 88 -8.55 0.94 0.79
C HIS A 88 -9.47 2.08 0.33
N LYS A 89 -8.92 3.24 -0.05
CA LYS A 89 -9.69 4.35 -0.64
C LYS A 89 -10.29 3.98 -2.00
N SER A 90 -9.46 3.44 -2.90
CA SER A 90 -9.94 2.94 -4.20
C SER A 90 -10.99 1.85 -4.01
N LYS A 91 -10.85 1.05 -2.93
CA LYS A 91 -11.79 0.00 -2.60
C LYS A 91 -13.16 0.53 -2.19
N ASN A 92 -13.19 1.42 -1.21
CA ASN A 92 -14.43 2.10 -0.80
C ASN A 92 -15.11 2.82 -1.97
N ASN A 93 -14.33 3.51 -2.82
CA ASN A 93 -14.89 4.26 -3.94
C ASN A 93 -15.60 3.34 -4.96
N TYR A 94 -15.09 2.14 -5.23
CA TYR A 94 -15.79 1.20 -6.12
C TYR A 94 -17.07 0.66 -5.47
N GLU A 95 -17.08 0.42 -4.16
CA GLU A 95 -18.26 -0.08 -3.43
C GLU A 95 -19.38 0.96 -3.48
N ILE A 96 -19.06 2.21 -3.13
CA ILE A 96 -19.99 3.34 -3.18
C ILE A 96 -20.53 3.57 -4.59
N LEU A 97 -19.67 3.50 -5.62
CA LEU A 97 -20.09 3.69 -7.00
C LEU A 97 -21.04 2.57 -7.45
N ASN A 98 -20.74 1.31 -7.10
CA ASN A 98 -21.57 0.18 -7.51
C ASN A 98 -22.94 0.19 -6.82
N ASP A 99 -23.00 0.61 -5.55
CA ASP A 99 -24.29 0.79 -4.85
C ASP A 99 -25.11 1.91 -5.50
N SER A 100 -24.48 3.03 -5.82
CA SER A 100 -25.14 4.13 -6.54
C SER A 100 -25.68 3.70 -7.92
N LEU A 101 -24.91 2.88 -8.65
CA LEU A 101 -25.34 2.35 -9.95
C LEU A 101 -26.54 1.40 -9.82
N LYS A 102 -26.60 0.58 -8.76
CA LYS A 102 -27.75 -0.30 -8.51
C LYS A 102 -29.04 0.47 -8.28
N ASP A 103 -28.98 1.59 -7.56
CA ASP A 103 -30.12 2.45 -7.31
C ASP A 103 -30.62 3.12 -8.60
N VAL A 104 -29.70 3.59 -9.44
CA VAL A 104 -30.03 4.17 -10.76
C VAL A 104 -30.63 3.14 -11.70
N ILE A 105 -30.06 1.92 -11.77
CA ILE A 105 -30.61 0.85 -12.61
C ILE A 105 -32.01 0.44 -12.13
N SER A 106 -32.21 0.30 -10.82
CA SER A 106 -33.51 -0.07 -10.25
C SER A 106 -34.58 0.99 -10.50
N SER A 107 -34.24 2.27 -10.34
CA SER A 107 -35.15 3.39 -10.65
C SER A 107 -35.47 3.49 -12.14
N SER A 108 -34.48 3.28 -13.02
CA SER A 108 -34.71 3.26 -14.46
C SER A 108 -35.61 2.11 -14.90
N LYS A 109 -35.46 0.93 -14.29
CA LYS A 109 -36.27 -0.25 -14.59
C LYS A 109 -37.71 -0.06 -14.14
N PHE A 110 -37.91 0.43 -12.91
CA PHE A 110 -39.23 0.77 -12.39
C PHE A 110 -39.95 1.80 -13.26
N SER A 111 -39.24 2.86 -13.69
CA SER A 111 -39.81 3.88 -14.58
C SER A 111 -40.18 3.32 -15.95
N ASN A 112 -39.39 2.39 -16.51
CA ASN A 112 -39.70 1.75 -17.78
C ASN A 112 -40.94 0.84 -17.65
N ASP A 113 -41.02 0.04 -16.59
CA ASP A 113 -42.16 -0.84 -16.36
C ASP A 113 -43.45 -0.02 -16.16
N GLU A 114 -43.40 1.06 -15.36
CA GLU A 114 -44.54 1.98 -15.17
C GLU A 114 -44.98 2.66 -16.48
N TYR A 115 -44.03 3.04 -17.35
CA TYR A 115 -44.34 3.61 -18.66
C TYR A 115 -45.07 2.61 -19.56
N LYS A 116 -44.61 1.35 -19.62
CA LYS A 116 -45.26 0.31 -20.43
C LYS A 116 -46.72 0.12 -19.98
N ASP A 117 -46.96 0.06 -18.67
CA ASP A 117 -48.30 -0.11 -18.12
C ASP A 117 -49.24 1.06 -18.42
N LYS A 118 -48.76 2.31 -18.30
CA LYS A 118 -49.57 3.50 -18.62
C LYS A 118 -49.96 3.56 -20.10
N VAL A 119 -49.04 3.22 -21.01
CA VAL A 119 -49.32 3.23 -22.45
C VAL A 119 -50.34 2.15 -22.81
N ILE A 120 -50.20 0.94 -22.24
CA ILE A 120 -51.17 -0.14 -22.47
C ILE A 120 -52.55 0.27 -21.96
N LEU A 121 -52.65 0.87 -20.77
CA LEU A 121 -53.92 1.32 -20.21
C LEU A 121 -54.60 2.40 -21.06
N ASP A 122 -53.85 3.37 -21.60
CA ASP A 122 -54.39 4.39 -22.51
C ASP A 122 -54.98 3.76 -23.77
N ILE A 123 -54.27 2.79 -24.36
CA ILE A 123 -54.75 2.07 -25.55
C ILE A 123 -56.02 1.28 -25.22
N VAL A 124 -56.06 0.55 -24.11
CA VAL A 124 -57.24 -0.22 -23.69
C VAL A 124 -58.44 0.70 -23.49
N ASN A 125 -58.27 1.82 -22.79
CA ASN A 125 -59.34 2.79 -22.53
C ASN A 125 -59.87 3.43 -23.83
N ARG A 126 -59.01 3.67 -24.83
CA ARG A 126 -59.44 4.11 -26.17
C ARG A 126 -60.22 3.02 -26.91
N LEU A 127 -59.80 1.77 -26.79
CA LEU A 127 -60.48 0.62 -27.41
C LEU A 127 -61.85 0.32 -26.80
N GLU A 128 -62.09 0.65 -25.52
CA GLU A 128 -63.41 0.53 -24.91
C GLU A 128 -64.47 1.38 -25.62
N ASN A 129 -64.07 2.42 -26.36
CA ASN A 129 -64.95 3.29 -27.13
C ASN A 129 -64.71 3.16 -28.65
N PHE A 130 -64.63 1.91 -29.12
CA PHE A 130 -64.16 1.51 -30.45
C PHE A 130 -64.92 2.15 -31.63
N ASP A 131 -66.24 2.33 -31.52
CA ASP A 131 -67.06 2.86 -32.63
C ASP A 131 -66.70 4.30 -33.02
N ASN A 132 -65.99 5.03 -32.15
CA ASN A 132 -65.52 6.40 -32.37
C ASN A 132 -64.06 6.50 -32.83
N LEU A 133 -63.35 5.38 -33.05
CA LEU A 133 -61.95 5.36 -33.48
C LEU A 133 -61.80 5.50 -35.00
N SER A 134 -60.88 6.37 -35.46
CA SER A 134 -60.47 6.43 -36.85
C SER A 134 -59.51 5.29 -37.21
N LYS A 135 -59.41 4.95 -38.50
CA LYS A 135 -58.38 4.04 -39.03
C LYS A 135 -56.95 4.53 -38.73
N ASP A 136 -56.76 5.85 -38.65
CA ASP A 136 -55.46 6.45 -38.32
C ASP A 136 -55.08 6.25 -36.85
N ASP A 137 -56.07 6.29 -35.95
CA ASP A 137 -55.86 6.03 -34.53
C ASP A 137 -55.43 4.58 -34.30
N ILE A 138 -56.06 3.64 -35.01
CA ILE A 138 -55.73 2.21 -34.97
C ILE A 138 -54.29 1.97 -35.45
N ASN A 139 -53.90 2.59 -36.57
CA ASN A 139 -52.54 2.47 -37.08
C ASN A 139 -51.50 3.06 -36.11
N THR A 140 -51.82 4.18 -35.47
CA THR A 140 -50.94 4.81 -34.46
C THR A 140 -50.73 3.89 -33.26
N MET A 141 -51.80 3.28 -32.74
CA MET A 141 -51.70 2.32 -31.63
C MET A 141 -50.91 1.07 -32.01
N CYS A 142 -51.14 0.51 -33.21
CA CYS A 142 -50.37 -0.64 -33.70
C CYS A 142 -48.87 -0.35 -33.83
N ASN A 143 -48.51 0.87 -34.25
CA ASN A 143 -47.11 1.30 -34.33
C ASN A 143 -46.47 1.43 -32.93
N ILE A 144 -47.18 2.04 -31.97
CA ILE A 144 -46.71 2.19 -30.59
C ILE A 144 -46.52 0.83 -29.89
N LEU A 145 -47.44 -0.11 -30.09
CA LEU A 145 -47.31 -1.47 -29.56
C LEU A 145 -46.17 -2.25 -30.21
N SER A 146 -45.94 -2.02 -31.51
CA SER A 146 -44.81 -2.63 -32.22
C SER A 146 -43.47 -2.10 -31.73
N SER A 147 -43.37 -0.82 -31.34
CA SER A 147 -42.15 -0.30 -30.69
C SER A 147 -41.96 -0.87 -29.28
N LEU A 148 -43.02 -0.94 -28.47
CA LEU A 148 -42.97 -1.49 -27.10
C LEU A 148 -42.55 -2.97 -27.01
N LYS A 149 -42.84 -3.75 -28.07
CA LYS A 149 -42.48 -5.17 -28.19
C LYS A 149 -41.00 -5.38 -28.55
N ASN A 150 -40.37 -4.39 -29.18
CA ASN A 150 -39.00 -4.50 -29.70
C ASN A 150 -37.95 -3.83 -28.79
N ASP A 151 -38.37 -3.15 -27.71
CA ASP A 151 -37.55 -2.59 -26.62
C ASP A 151 -37.51 -3.49 -25.37
#